data_AF-A0A2E5F4Q8-F1
#
_entry.id   AF-A0A2E5F4Q8-F1
#
_cell.length_a   1.000
_cell.length_b   1.000
_cell.length_c   1.000
_cell.angle_alpha   90.00
_cell.angle_beta   90.00
_cell.angle_gamma   90.00
#
_symmetry.space_group_name_H-M   'P 1'
#
loop_
_entity.id
_entity.type
_entity.pdbx_description
1 polymer ?
#
loop_
_entity_poly.entity_id
_entity_poly.type
_entity_poly.pdbx_seq_one_letter_code
_entity_poly.pdbx_strand_id
1 'polypeptide(L)' 'MRIGGIGAPELLIVLLIVLLIFGAGKLPEVFGSLGKGLREFKKSQNEDPEQIAESTPDPAKQDNS' A
#
# COMPACT_ATOMS: atom_id res chain seq x y z
N MET A 1 9.00 -17.47 -32.74
CA MET A 1 9.62 -16.42 -31.90
C MET A 1 8.50 -15.68 -31.17
N ARG A 2 8.28 -15.92 -29.86
CA ARG A 2 7.30 -15.13 -29.10
C ARG A 2 7.99 -13.82 -28.70
N ILE A 3 7.75 -12.78 -29.48
CA ILE A 3 8.13 -11.40 -29.16
C ILE A 3 6.93 -10.82 -28.41
N GLY A 4 6.91 -11.00 -27.10
CA GLY A 4 5.92 -10.43 -26.20
C GLY A 4 6.62 -10.37 -24.85
N GLY A 5 6.81 -9.16 -24.33
CA GLY A 5 7.67 -8.88 -23.19
C GLY A 5 7.43 -9.79 -21.99
N ILE A 6 8.47 -9.88 -21.15
CA ILE A 6 8.51 -10.49 -19.82
C ILE A 6 7.12 -10.96 -19.38
N GLY A 7 6.86 -12.26 -19.55
CA GLY A 7 5.58 -12.83 -19.18
C GLY A 7 5.37 -12.72 -17.67
N ALA A 8 4.11 -12.86 -17.25
CA ALA A 8 3.77 -13.09 -15.85
C ALA A 8 4.71 -14.10 -15.14
N PRO A 9 5.12 -15.24 -15.76
CA PRO A 9 6.05 -16.17 -15.13
C PRO A 9 7.46 -15.59 -14.89
N GLU A 10 8.08 -14.90 -15.86
CA GLU A 10 9.41 -14.31 -15.64
C GLU A 10 9.39 -13.22 -14.56
N LEU A 11 8.34 -12.40 -14.50
CA LEU A 11 8.19 -11.39 -13.44
C LEU A 11 8.10 -12.06 -12.07
N LEU A 12 7.38 -13.18 -11.95
CA LEU A 12 7.26 -13.96 -10.72
C LEU A 12 8.62 -14.50 -10.26
N ILE A 13 9.45 -15.00 -11.19
CA ILE A 13 10.81 -15.47 -10.88
C ILE A 13 11.69 -14.33 -10.36
N VAL A 14 11.66 -13.15 -11.02
CA VAL A 14 12.41 -11.97 -10.56
C VAL A 14 11.94 -11.54 -9.17
N LEU A 15 10.62 -11.50 -8.95
CA LEU A 15 10.03 -11.18 -7.65
C LEU A 15 10.52 -12.14 -6.56
N LEU A 16 10.61 -13.44 -6.86
CA LEU A 16 11.10 -14.45 -5.93
C LEU A 16 12.58 -14.21 -5.57
N ILE A 17 13.43 -13.87 -6.54
CA ILE A 17 14.85 -13.55 -6.29
C ILE A 17 14.96 -12.32 -5.38
N VAL A 18 14.20 -11.26 -5.66
CA VAL A 18 14.14 -10.07 -4.79
C VAL A 18 13.68 -10.46 -3.39
N LEU A 19 12.67 -11.33 -3.28
CA LEU A 19 12.16 -11.82 -1.99
C LEU A 19 13.22 -12.61 -1.20
N LEU A 20 14.11 -13.34 -1.88
CA LEU A 20 15.20 -14.06 -1.21
C LEU A 20 16.28 -13.10 -0.67
N ILE A 21 16.57 -12.01 -1.40
CA ILE A 21 17.56 -11.01 -0.97
C ILE A 21 17.02 -10.14 0.16
N PHE A 22 15.80 -9.61 -0.01
CA PHE A 22 15.20 -8.67 0.94
C PHE A 22 14.38 -9.35 2.04
N GLY A 23 13.91 -10.59 1.81
CA GLY A 23 13.01 -11.31 2.70
C GLY A 23 11.53 -10.98 2.45
N ALA A 24 10.65 -11.96 2.71
CA ALA A 24 9.20 -11.82 2.50
C ALA A 24 8.52 -10.78 3.40
N GLY A 25 9.14 -10.44 4.54
CA GLY A 25 8.62 -9.43 5.47
C GLY A 25 8.94 -8.00 5.08
N LYS A 26 10.03 -7.75 4.33
CA LYS A 26 10.49 -6.39 4.03
C LYS A 26 9.71 -5.69 2.93
N LEU A 27 9.25 -6.44 1.93
CA LEU A 27 8.36 -5.91 0.89
C LEU A 27 7.07 -5.30 1.47
N PRO A 28 6.24 -6.03 2.24
CA PRO A 28 4.98 -5.47 2.77
C PRO A 28 5.21 -4.33 3.78
N GLU A 29 6.32 -4.35 4.53
CA GLU A 29 6.71 -3.24 5.43
C GLU A 29 6.96 -1.94 4.64
N VAL A 30 7.72 -2.02 3.55
CA VAL A 30 8.04 -0.89 2.67
C VAL A 30 6.81 -0.45 1.86
N PHE A 31 6.06 -1.38 1.29
CA PHE A 31 4.83 -1.03 0.56
C PHE A 31 3.75 -0.45 1.48
N GLY A 32 3.69 -0.86 2.74
CA GLY A 32 2.78 -0.30 3.73
C GLY A 32 3.09 1.16 4.05
N SER A 33 4.36 1.52 4.22
CA SER A 33 4.76 2.92 4.47
C SER A 33 4.60 3.80 3.22
N LEU A 34 4.98 3.30 2.06
CA LEU A 34 4.77 3.98 0.77
C LEU A 34 3.28 4.16 0.46
N GLY A 35 2.46 3.14 0.71
CA GLY A 35 1.02 3.18 0.48
C GLY A 35 0.30 4.20 1.35
N LYS A 36 0.71 4.34 2.62
CA LYS A 36 0.22 5.40 3.51
C LYS A 36 0.60 6.78 2.98
N GLY A 37 1.87 6.97 2.60
CA GLY A 37 2.33 8.25 2.02
C GLY A 37 1.61 8.61 0.72
N LEU A 38 1.38 7.64 -0.17
CA LEU A 38 0.63 7.84 -1.41
C LEU A 38 -0.84 8.14 -1.15
N ARG A 39 -1.46 7.49 -0.14
CA ARG A 39 -2.85 7.77 0.27
C ARG A 39 -2.99 9.18 0.83
N GLU A 40 -2.05 9.62 1.66
CA GLU A 40 -2.04 10.98 2.21
C GLU A 40 -1.80 12.01 1.10
N PHE A 41 -0.83 11.76 0.21
CA PHE A 41 -0.57 12.59 -0.96
C PHE A 41 -1.79 12.72 -1.87
N LYS A 42 -2.51 11.60 -2.09
CA LYS A 42 -3.75 11.61 -2.85
C LYS A 42 -4.87 12.34 -2.12
N LYS A 43 -4.98 12.22 -0.80
CA LYS A 43 -5.95 12.95 0.03
C LYS A 43 -5.73 14.46 -0.09
N SER A 44 -4.48 14.93 0.08
CA SER A 44 -4.13 16.34 -0.10
C SER A 44 -4.32 16.86 -1.54
N GLN A 45 -4.19 16.00 -2.56
CA GLN A 45 -4.50 16.37 -3.94
C GLN A 45 -6.00 16.38 -4.27
N ASN A 46 -6.84 15.66 -3.51
CA ASN A 46 -8.29 15.58 -3.75
C ASN A 46 -9.12 16.34 -2.69
N GLU A 47 -8.47 16.97 -1.72
CA GLU A 47 -9.12 17.90 -0.78
C GLU A 47 -9.34 19.26 -1.44
N ASP A 48 -10.48 19.39 -2.12
CA ASP A 48 -11.26 20.62 -2.03
C ASP A 48 -11.71 20.80 -0.55
N PRO A 49 -11.74 22.04 -0.02
CA PRO A 49 -11.64 22.35 1.42
C PRO A 49 -12.77 21.86 2.36
N GLU A 50 -13.71 21.01 1.93
CA GLU A 50 -14.91 20.67 2.72
C GLU A 50 -14.92 19.30 3.41
N GLN A 51 -13.88 18.46 3.30
CA GLN A 51 -13.93 17.09 3.82
C GLN A 51 -12.79 16.73 4.79
N ILE A 52 -12.58 17.58 5.79
CA ILE A 52 -11.74 17.25 6.97
C ILE A 52 -12.67 16.97 8.17
N ALA A 53 -13.58 16.00 8.04
CA ALA A 53 -14.51 15.67 9.12
C ALA A 53 -14.91 14.19 9.20
N GLU A 54 -14.12 13.22 8.72
CA GLU A 54 -14.53 11.82 8.90
C GLU A 54 -13.41 10.78 8.79
N SER A 55 -12.29 10.93 9.51
CA SER A 55 -11.31 9.83 9.64
C SER A 55 -10.46 9.93 10.91
N THR A 56 -11.10 10.13 12.06
CA THR A 56 -10.57 9.60 13.31
C THR A 56 -11.47 8.43 13.67
N PRO A 57 -10.99 7.18 13.71
CA PRO A 57 -11.72 6.09 14.33
C PRO A 57 -11.86 6.47 15.81
N ASP A 58 -13.06 6.89 16.19
CA ASP A 58 -13.44 7.15 17.56
C ASP A 58 -13.32 5.84 18.36
N PRO A 59 -12.41 5.72 19.34
CA PRO A 59 -12.34 4.58 20.21
C PRO A 59 -13.17 4.85 21.47
N ALA A 60 -14.40 5.34 21.36
CA ALA A 60 -15.33 5.38 22.48
C ALA A 60 -16.43 4.34 22.28
N LYS A 61 -16.08 3.10 22.61
CA LYS A 61 -17.05 2.14 23.14
C LYS A 61 -17.62 2.75 24.43
N GLN A 62 -18.71 3.50 24.30
CA GLN A 62 -19.55 3.93 25.43
C GLN A 62 -20.35 2.70 25.91
N ASP A 63 -19.63 1.84 26.63
CA ASP A 63 -20.18 0.94 27.65
C ASP A 63 -20.14 1.72 28.96
N ASN A 64 -21.29 2.28 29.36
CA ASN A 64 -21.59 2.42 30.78
C ASN A 64 -23.11 2.45 30.98
N SER A 65 -23.50 1.77 32.05
CA SER A 65 -24.83 1.35 32.50
C SER A 65 -25.90 2.44 32.64
#